data_AF-A0A1F4AI52-F1
#
_entry.id   AF-A0A1F4AI52-F1
#
_cell.length_a   1.000
_cell.length_b   1.000
_cell.length_c   1.000
_cell.angle_alpha   90.00
_cell.angle_beta   90.00
_cell.angle_gamma   90.00
#
_symmetry.space_group_name_H-M   'P 1'
#
loop_
_entity.id
_entity.type
_entity.pdbx_description
1 polymer ?
#
loop_
_entity_poly.entity_id
_entity_poly.type
_entity_poly.pdbx_seq_one_letter_code
_entity_poly.pdbx_strand_id
1 'polypeptide(L)'
;MRLAKTPLYGQTISAISVAPPIYFYWLSADAGLAAAKLSNDGIAQMVAKRPERLRGMATLPMQDPDAAVAELERAVREHKFRAVELGTSIEGRPLADPKFRKVLKTIEQLGCFVHGFNARPEAKTKTRSSPRDLLRRFYFDSLLHDPVAVRHLINRVGADRVVIGTDHPFDMAPDNPVPEIDAIPQLSASEREYVCELTALELLGED
;
A
#
# COMPACT_ATOMS: atom_id res chain seq x y z
N MET A 1 -1.02 21.76 -12.13
CA MET A 1 -1.50 20.36 -12.16
C MET A 1 -3.01 20.37 -12.41
N ARG A 2 -3.47 20.10 -13.65
CA ARG A 2 -4.89 20.08 -14.00
C ARG A 2 -5.50 18.76 -13.50
N LEU A 3 -6.33 18.84 -12.46
CA LEU A 3 -7.14 17.70 -12.00
C LEU A 3 -8.23 17.46 -13.06
N ALA A 4 -8.01 16.51 -13.97
CA ALA A 4 -8.97 16.16 -15.00
C ALA A 4 -10.32 15.75 -14.36
N LYS A 5 -11.44 16.23 -14.92
CA LYS A 5 -12.79 15.83 -14.50
C LYS A 5 -13.11 14.37 -14.86
N THR A 6 -12.42 13.84 -15.87
CA THR A 6 -12.56 12.48 -16.38
C THR A 6 -11.69 11.50 -15.58
N PRO A 7 -12.08 10.22 -15.44
CA PRO A 7 -11.15 9.18 -15.05
C PRO A 7 -9.88 9.25 -15.90
N LEU A 8 -8.72 9.41 -15.28
CA LEU A 8 -7.46 9.12 -15.97
C LEU A 8 -7.47 7.61 -16.17
N TYR A 9 -7.50 7.19 -17.43
CA TYR A 9 -7.37 5.79 -17.84
C TYR A 9 -8.41 4.82 -17.25
N GLY A 10 -9.62 5.30 -16.96
CA GLY A 10 -10.73 4.46 -16.47
C GLY A 10 -10.74 4.19 -14.96
N GLN A 11 -9.76 4.70 -14.20
CA GLN A 11 -9.71 4.51 -12.75
C GLN A 11 -10.78 5.33 -12.02
N THR A 12 -11.64 4.63 -11.27
CA THR A 12 -12.68 5.21 -10.41
C THR A 12 -12.08 5.70 -9.10
N ILE A 13 -11.22 4.90 -8.46
CA ILE A 13 -10.50 5.19 -7.22
C ILE A 13 -8.99 4.99 -7.43
N SER A 14 -8.17 5.88 -6.85
CA SER A 14 -6.70 5.78 -6.81
C SER A 14 -6.19 6.02 -5.39
N ALA A 15 -5.37 5.11 -4.87
CA ALA A 15 -4.56 5.35 -3.69
C ALA A 15 -3.28 6.10 -4.09
N ILE A 16 -3.00 7.23 -3.44
CA ILE A 16 -1.88 8.10 -3.75
C ILE A 16 -0.91 8.22 -2.57
N SER A 17 0.37 8.36 -2.88
CA SER A 17 1.46 8.40 -1.94
C SER A 17 2.56 9.38 -2.42
N VAL A 18 3.67 9.46 -1.69
CA VAL A 18 4.83 10.23 -2.12
C VAL A 18 5.73 9.38 -3.01
N ALA A 19 6.53 9.98 -3.89
CA ALA A 19 7.55 9.22 -4.59
C ALA A 19 8.66 8.75 -3.61
N PRO A 20 9.33 7.60 -3.83
CA PRO A 20 10.36 7.09 -2.92
C PRO A 20 11.49 8.07 -2.53
N PRO A 21 11.97 8.97 -3.43
CA PRO A 21 12.95 9.99 -3.03
C PRO A 21 12.46 10.98 -1.96
N ILE A 22 11.15 11.07 -1.70
CA ILE A 22 10.55 12.00 -0.74
C ILE A 22 10.44 11.37 0.67
N TYR A 23 10.83 10.10 0.85
CA TYR A 23 10.90 9.49 2.18
C TYR A 23 11.89 10.18 3.11
N PHE A 24 12.96 10.79 2.55
CA PHE A 24 13.93 11.60 3.28
C PHE A 24 14.57 10.93 4.51
N TYR A 25 14.82 9.63 4.44
CA TYR A 25 15.40 8.86 5.57
C TYR A 25 16.80 9.31 6.00
N TRP A 26 17.54 10.02 5.13
CA TRP A 26 18.86 10.58 5.40
C TRP A 26 18.84 11.90 6.19
N LEU A 27 17.66 12.52 6.37
CA LEU A 27 17.54 13.73 7.19
C LEU A 27 17.63 13.41 8.69
N SER A 28 17.92 14.43 9.50
CA SER A 28 17.75 14.33 10.96
C SER A 28 16.32 13.94 11.33
N ALA A 29 16.13 13.34 12.51
CA ALA A 29 14.81 12.89 12.97
C ALA A 29 13.76 14.01 12.92
N ASP A 30 14.10 15.21 13.42
CA ASP A 30 13.19 16.37 13.44
C ASP A 30 12.82 16.84 12.03
N ALA A 31 13.81 16.90 11.12
CA ALA A 31 13.59 17.31 9.74
C ALA A 31 12.79 16.26 8.96
N GLY A 32 13.07 14.97 9.18
CA GLY A 32 12.31 13.86 8.61
C GLY A 32 10.86 13.86 9.08
N LEU A 33 10.61 14.07 10.37
CA LEU A 33 9.27 14.19 10.93
C LEU A 33 8.52 15.39 10.31
N ALA A 34 9.17 16.56 10.23
CA ALA A 34 8.57 17.74 9.62
C ALA A 34 8.21 17.49 8.13
N ALA A 35 9.09 16.83 7.38
CA ALA A 35 8.86 16.52 5.98
C ALA A 35 7.75 15.46 5.77
N ALA A 36 7.69 14.44 6.64
CA ALA A 36 6.64 13.44 6.60
C ALA A 36 5.27 14.07 6.89
N LYS A 37 5.17 14.92 7.92
CA LYS A 37 3.95 15.67 8.23
C LYS A 37 3.49 16.54 7.07
N LEU A 38 4.41 17.31 6.48
CA LEU A 38 4.12 18.18 5.34
C LEU A 38 3.59 17.37 4.15
N SER A 39 4.21 16.24 3.86
CA SER A 39 3.79 15.33 2.79
C SER A 39 2.41 14.74 3.05
N ASN A 40 2.18 14.20 4.25
CA ASN A 40 0.90 13.61 4.64
C ASN A 40 -0.24 14.64 4.62
N ASP A 41 0.01 15.86 5.12
CA ASP A 41 -0.95 16.96 5.08
C ASP A 41 -1.25 17.39 3.63
N GLY A 42 -0.24 17.42 2.76
CA GLY A 42 -0.40 17.70 1.33
C GLY A 42 -1.26 16.64 0.61
N ILE A 43 -0.99 15.35 0.87
CA ILE A 43 -1.80 14.24 0.37
C ILE A 43 -3.24 14.35 0.89
N ALA A 44 -3.43 14.65 2.17
CA ALA A 44 -4.76 14.82 2.75
C ALA A 44 -5.53 15.98 2.09
N GLN A 45 -4.86 17.09 1.77
CA GLN A 45 -5.46 18.19 1.01
C GLN A 45 -5.83 17.80 -0.42
N MET A 46 -5.06 16.92 -1.07
CA MET A 46 -5.40 16.37 -2.39
C MET A 46 -6.61 15.46 -2.30
N VAL A 47 -6.64 14.55 -1.32
CA VAL A 47 -7.77 13.67 -1.04
C VAL A 47 -9.03 14.49 -0.77
N ALA A 48 -8.97 15.52 0.07
CA ALA A 48 -10.11 16.38 0.40
C ALA A 48 -10.70 17.11 -0.82
N LYS A 49 -9.93 17.32 -1.89
CA LYS A 49 -10.44 17.90 -3.15
C LYS A 49 -11.22 16.91 -3.99
N ARG A 50 -11.01 15.60 -3.80
CA ARG A 50 -11.59 14.49 -4.58
C ARG A 50 -11.81 13.23 -3.71
N PRO A 51 -12.54 13.32 -2.59
CA PRO A 51 -12.67 12.20 -1.64
C PRO A 51 -13.42 11.01 -2.26
N GLU A 52 -14.19 11.22 -3.32
CA GLU A 52 -14.87 10.18 -4.07
C GLU A 52 -13.93 9.35 -4.98
N ARG A 53 -12.69 9.83 -5.21
CA ARG A 53 -11.72 9.18 -6.11
C ARG A 53 -10.36 8.92 -5.50
N LEU A 54 -9.96 9.62 -4.44
CA LEU A 54 -8.61 9.54 -3.91
C LEU A 54 -8.60 8.94 -2.50
N ARG A 55 -7.61 8.08 -2.23
CA ARG A 55 -7.24 7.60 -0.90
C ARG A 55 -5.78 7.93 -0.64
N GLY A 56 -5.42 8.32 0.58
CA GLY A 56 -4.06 8.68 0.93
C GLY A 56 -3.31 7.53 1.62
N MET A 57 -2.06 7.33 1.22
CA MET A 57 -1.10 6.48 1.93
C MET A 57 -0.12 7.36 2.70
N ALA A 58 0.07 7.10 3.99
CA ALA A 58 1.00 7.89 4.80
C ALA A 58 2.45 7.51 4.50
N THR A 59 3.35 8.49 4.48
CA THR A 59 4.78 8.25 4.65
C THR A 59 5.19 8.50 6.10
N LEU A 60 6.21 7.78 6.59
CA LEU A 60 6.63 7.83 7.99
C LEU A 60 8.13 8.16 8.12
N PRO A 61 8.55 8.94 9.13
CA PRO A 61 9.96 9.25 9.40
C PRO A 61 10.71 8.06 10.02
N MET A 62 10.94 7.00 9.23
CA MET A 62 11.42 5.70 9.72
C MET A 62 12.82 5.72 10.36
N GLN A 63 13.62 6.76 10.14
CA GLN A 63 14.87 6.97 10.86
C GLN A 63 14.66 7.05 12.39
N ASP A 64 13.49 7.51 12.83
CA ASP A 64 13.02 7.57 14.22
C ASP A 64 11.70 6.78 14.39
N PRO A 65 11.77 5.52 14.88
CA PRO A 65 10.61 4.67 15.09
C PRO A 65 9.56 5.22 16.06
N ASP A 66 9.93 6.08 17.02
CA ASP A 66 8.99 6.70 17.95
C ASP A 66 8.19 7.78 17.24
N ALA A 67 8.90 8.67 16.52
CA ALA A 67 8.26 9.68 15.68
C ALA A 67 7.39 9.06 14.58
N ALA A 68 7.83 7.94 13.99
CA ALA A 68 7.07 7.21 12.98
C ALA A 68 5.73 6.67 13.50
N VAL A 69 5.71 6.11 14.72
CA VAL A 69 4.47 5.67 15.37
C VAL A 69 3.54 6.86 15.63
N ALA A 70 4.06 7.94 16.21
CA ALA A 70 3.25 9.12 16.51
C ALA A 70 2.65 9.76 15.25
N GLU A 71 3.42 9.82 14.16
CA GLU A 71 2.93 10.37 12.89
C GLU A 71 1.92 9.44 12.22
N LEU A 72 2.10 8.12 12.30
CA LEU A 72 1.11 7.16 11.82
C LEU A 72 -0.23 7.33 12.53
N GLU A 73 -0.23 7.38 13.87
CA GLU A 73 -1.43 7.60 14.67
C GLU A 73 -2.12 8.92 14.32
N ARG A 74 -1.33 9.98 14.09
CA ARG A 74 -1.85 11.27 13.63
C ARG A 74 -2.50 11.16 12.26
N ALA A 75 -1.84 10.55 11.28
CA ALA A 75 -2.36 10.40 9.92
C ALA A 75 -3.67 9.60 9.89
N VAL A 76 -3.78 8.54 10.70
CA VAL A 76 -5.03 7.78 10.86
C VAL A 76 -6.11 8.64 11.53
N ARG A 77 -5.79 9.32 12.64
CA ARG A 77 -6.76 10.10 13.42
C ARG A 77 -7.30 11.32 12.66
N GLU A 78 -6.40 12.11 12.09
CA GLU A 78 -6.68 13.41 11.46
C GLU A 78 -7.09 13.26 9.99
N HIS A 79 -6.40 12.41 9.22
CA HIS A 79 -6.59 12.33 7.76
C HIS A 79 -7.33 11.07 7.31
N LYS A 80 -7.64 10.16 8.24
CA LYS A 80 -8.32 8.88 7.97
C LYS A 80 -7.55 7.98 7.01
N PHE A 81 -6.24 8.14 6.91
CA PHE A 81 -5.42 7.26 6.10
C PHE A 81 -5.52 5.81 6.61
N ARG A 82 -5.59 4.86 5.69
CA ARG A 82 -5.72 3.42 5.96
C ARG A 82 -4.51 2.61 5.50
N ALA A 83 -3.57 3.25 4.82
CA ALA A 83 -2.41 2.64 4.23
C ALA A 83 -1.16 3.48 4.49
N VAL A 84 0.01 2.83 4.40
CA VAL A 84 1.32 3.47 4.51
C VAL A 84 2.21 3.01 3.37
N GLU A 85 3.08 3.88 2.91
CA GLU A 85 4.12 3.57 1.94
C GLU A 85 5.50 3.69 2.62
N LEU A 86 6.36 2.69 2.43
CA LEU A 86 7.64 2.58 3.11
C LEU A 86 8.74 2.09 2.16
N GLY A 87 9.95 2.58 2.35
CA GLY A 87 11.13 1.97 1.76
C GLY A 87 11.45 0.61 2.38
N THR A 88 11.98 -0.30 1.57
CA THR A 88 12.43 -1.64 2.02
C THR A 88 13.75 -1.59 2.81
N SER A 89 14.45 -0.46 2.74
CA SER A 89 15.68 -0.14 3.46
C SER A 89 15.66 1.30 3.95
N ILE A 90 16.17 1.52 5.17
CA ILE A 90 16.25 2.82 5.83
C ILE A 90 17.70 3.06 6.18
N GLU A 91 18.37 3.91 5.40
CA GLU A 91 19.81 4.21 5.52
C GLU A 91 20.67 2.94 5.64
N GLY A 92 20.41 1.96 4.77
CA GLY A 92 21.14 0.69 4.72
C GLY A 92 20.64 -0.38 5.70
N ARG A 93 19.69 -0.07 6.58
CA ARG A 93 19.06 -1.07 7.45
C ARG A 93 17.82 -1.67 6.80
N PRO A 94 17.71 -3.00 6.68
CA PRO A 94 16.53 -3.62 6.12
C PRO A 94 15.31 -3.40 7.02
N LEU A 95 14.12 -3.34 6.44
CA LEU A 95 12.85 -3.17 7.18
C LEU A 95 12.61 -4.27 8.24
N ALA A 96 13.24 -5.44 8.08
CA ALA A 96 13.19 -6.55 9.04
C ALA A 96 14.01 -6.32 10.33
N ASP A 97 14.81 -5.25 10.40
CA ASP A 97 15.59 -4.90 11.58
C ASP A 97 14.68 -4.77 12.82
N PRO A 98 15.05 -5.37 13.98
CA PRO A 98 14.32 -5.24 15.24
C PRO A 98 13.86 -3.81 15.59
N LYS A 99 14.63 -2.79 15.21
CA LYS A 99 14.34 -1.37 15.43
C LYS A 99 12.98 -0.95 14.88
N PHE A 100 12.55 -1.50 13.74
CA PHE A 100 11.31 -1.09 13.06
C PHE A 100 10.09 -1.91 13.49
N ARG A 101 10.26 -2.97 14.30
CA ARG A 101 9.17 -3.85 14.71
C ARG A 101 8.02 -3.12 15.39
N LYS A 102 8.30 -2.06 16.16
CA LYS A 102 7.25 -1.27 16.81
C LYS A 102 6.37 -0.54 15.80
N VAL A 103 6.97 0.02 14.75
CA VAL A 103 6.22 0.71 13.68
C VAL A 103 5.37 -0.32 12.92
N LEU A 104 5.98 -1.44 12.51
CA LEU A 104 5.28 -2.51 11.79
C LEU A 104 4.10 -3.09 12.60
N LYS A 105 4.28 -3.30 13.91
CA LYS A 105 3.20 -3.70 14.82
C LYS A 105 2.10 -2.64 14.93
N THR A 106 2.46 -1.36 14.91
CA THR A 106 1.47 -0.28 14.99
C THR A 106 0.66 -0.19 13.69
N ILE A 107 1.31 -0.37 12.53
CA ILE A 107 0.64 -0.46 11.22
C ILE A 107 -0.36 -1.63 11.22
N GLU A 108 0.09 -2.82 11.65
CA GLU A 108 -0.76 -4.00 11.83
C GLU A 108 -1.95 -3.68 12.75
N GLN A 109 -1.71 -2.90 13.81
CA GLN A 109 -2.75 -2.53 14.76
C GLN A 109 -3.79 -1.52 14.22
N LEU A 110 -3.43 -0.72 13.21
CA LEU A 110 -4.29 0.36 12.72
C LEU A 110 -5.09 0.01 11.45
N GLY A 111 -4.76 -1.10 10.76
CA GLY A 111 -5.45 -1.55 9.55
C GLY A 111 -5.69 -3.06 9.47
N CYS A 112 -6.80 -3.57 10.03
CA CYS A 112 -7.34 -4.94 9.84
C CYS A 112 -6.79 -6.14 10.65
N PHE A 113 -5.65 -6.09 11.37
CA PHE A 113 -5.15 -7.30 12.09
C PHE A 113 -5.48 -7.36 13.59
N VAL A 114 -5.89 -6.27 14.25
CA VAL A 114 -6.18 -6.23 15.71
C VAL A 114 -7.33 -7.13 16.11
N HIS A 115 -8.41 -7.15 15.33
CA HIS A 115 -9.55 -7.99 15.64
C HIS A 115 -9.16 -9.47 15.62
N GLY A 116 -8.36 -9.89 14.64
CA GLY A 116 -7.79 -11.23 14.56
C GLY A 116 -6.79 -11.54 15.70
N PHE A 117 -5.87 -10.63 15.99
CA PHE A 117 -4.87 -10.78 17.07
C PHE A 117 -5.47 -10.87 18.47
N ASN A 118 -6.56 -10.14 18.73
CA ASN A 118 -7.24 -10.13 20.03
C ASN A 118 -8.27 -11.26 20.18
N ALA A 119 -8.92 -11.67 19.08
CA ALA A 119 -9.93 -12.73 19.12
C ALA A 119 -9.36 -14.16 18.96
N ARG A 120 -8.15 -14.32 18.41
CA ARG A 120 -7.58 -15.63 18.04
C ARG A 120 -6.16 -15.82 18.59
N PRO A 121 -5.96 -16.73 19.57
CA PRO A 121 -4.64 -17.03 20.12
C PRO A 121 -3.60 -17.44 19.06
N GLU A 122 -4.02 -17.99 17.92
CA GLU A 122 -3.16 -18.45 16.82
C GLU A 122 -2.53 -17.31 16.02
N ALA A 123 -3.05 -16.08 16.12
CA ALA A 123 -2.45 -14.91 15.47
C ALA A 123 -1.16 -14.43 16.17
N LYS A 124 -0.86 -14.95 17.37
CA LYS A 124 0.36 -14.67 18.14
C LYS A 124 1.40 -15.76 17.88
N THR A 125 2.33 -15.60 16.93
CA THR A 125 3.33 -16.68 16.65
C THR A 125 4.78 -16.23 16.39
N LYS A 126 5.73 -17.10 16.81
CA LYS A 126 6.94 -17.43 16.05
C LYS A 126 6.53 -18.50 15.01
N THR A 127 6.67 -18.20 13.73
CA THR A 127 5.95 -18.89 12.64
C THR A 127 6.35 -20.35 12.42
N ARG A 128 5.34 -21.22 12.25
CA ARG A 128 5.46 -22.62 11.77
C ARG A 128 5.00 -22.77 10.30
N SER A 129 4.62 -21.68 9.65
CA SER A 129 4.11 -21.65 8.27
C SER A 129 5.27 -21.69 7.26
N SER A 130 5.09 -22.38 6.13
CA SER A 130 6.10 -22.36 5.08
C SER A 130 6.26 -20.94 4.50
N PRO A 131 7.44 -20.56 3.99
CA PRO A 131 7.62 -19.27 3.32
C PRO A 131 6.61 -19.03 2.18
N ARG A 132 6.14 -20.10 1.53
CA ARG A 132 5.09 -20.04 0.50
C ARG A 132 3.75 -19.59 1.08
N ASP A 133 3.35 -20.13 2.22
CA ASP A 133 2.06 -19.80 2.85
C ASP A 133 2.07 -18.40 3.48
N LEU A 134 3.25 -17.89 3.83
CA LEU A 134 3.41 -16.52 4.30
C LEU A 134 3.09 -15.49 3.22
N LEU A 135 3.26 -15.82 1.93
CA LEU A 135 2.97 -14.88 0.83
C LEU A 135 1.50 -14.43 0.84
N ARG A 136 0.56 -15.29 1.24
CA ARG A 136 -0.88 -14.94 1.34
C ARG A 136 -1.20 -13.93 2.44
N ARG A 137 -0.23 -13.54 3.26
CA ARG A 137 -0.36 -12.45 4.25
C ARG A 137 -0.09 -11.07 3.64
N PHE A 138 0.42 -11.03 2.42
CA PHE A 138 0.74 -9.81 1.69
C PHE A 138 -0.19 -9.67 0.48
N TYR A 139 -0.36 -8.43 0.06
CA TYR A 139 -0.96 -8.08 -1.22
C TYR A 139 0.16 -7.67 -2.18
N PHE A 140 -0.05 -7.93 -3.45
CA PHE A 140 0.90 -7.66 -4.53
C PHE A 140 0.21 -6.82 -5.59
N ASP A 141 0.93 -5.96 -6.28
CA ASP A 141 0.38 -5.34 -7.47
C ASP A 141 0.50 -6.27 -8.69
N SER A 142 -0.15 -5.88 -9.78
CA SER A 142 -0.09 -6.55 -11.07
C SER A 142 1.05 -6.04 -11.96
N LEU A 143 1.95 -5.18 -11.47
CA LEU A 143 2.91 -4.42 -12.27
C LEU A 143 4.15 -5.26 -12.62
N LEU A 144 3.93 -6.39 -13.30
CA LEU A 144 4.99 -7.34 -13.67
C LEU A 144 5.39 -7.27 -15.15
N HIS A 145 4.69 -6.46 -15.96
CA HIS A 145 4.92 -6.28 -17.41
C HIS A 145 4.88 -7.58 -18.26
N ASP A 146 4.36 -8.67 -17.68
CA ASP A 146 4.18 -9.96 -18.33
C ASP A 146 2.90 -10.64 -17.78
N PRO A 147 1.85 -10.80 -18.60
CA PRO A 147 0.60 -11.45 -18.19
C PRO A 147 0.79 -12.89 -17.70
N VAL A 148 1.82 -13.61 -18.17
CA VAL A 148 2.14 -14.96 -17.69
C VAL A 148 2.72 -14.91 -16.28
N ALA A 149 3.56 -13.91 -15.97
CA ALA A 149 4.07 -13.68 -14.63
C ALA A 149 2.94 -13.32 -13.65
N VAL A 150 1.99 -12.48 -14.07
CA VAL A 150 0.80 -12.17 -13.26
C VAL A 150 -0.06 -13.42 -13.06
N ARG A 151 -0.27 -14.24 -14.10
CA ARG A 151 -0.97 -15.54 -13.95
C ARG A 151 -0.30 -16.44 -12.93
N HIS A 152 1.04 -16.52 -12.96
CA HIS A 152 1.80 -17.27 -11.99
C HIS A 152 1.58 -16.73 -10.58
N LEU A 153 1.68 -15.41 -10.39
CA LEU A 153 1.42 -14.76 -9.10
C LEU A 153 0.02 -15.12 -8.58
N ILE A 154 -1.03 -14.96 -9.38
CA ILE A 154 -2.41 -15.31 -8.98
C ILE A 154 -2.50 -16.80 -8.61
N ASN A 155 -1.87 -17.71 -9.35
CA ASN A 155 -1.84 -19.14 -9.00
C ASN A 155 -1.10 -19.43 -7.67
N ARG A 156 -0.21 -18.53 -7.24
CA ARG A 156 0.56 -18.67 -5.99
C ARG A 156 -0.16 -18.08 -4.80
N VAL A 157 -0.76 -16.90 -4.95
CA VAL A 157 -1.29 -16.12 -3.83
C VAL A 157 -2.80 -15.90 -3.86
N GLY A 158 -3.47 -16.22 -4.96
CA GLY A 158 -4.90 -15.97 -5.20
C GLY A 158 -5.17 -14.57 -5.76
N ALA A 159 -6.26 -14.41 -6.51
CA ALA A 159 -6.66 -13.11 -7.08
C ALA A 159 -7.08 -12.12 -6.00
N ASP A 160 -7.58 -12.63 -4.87
CA ASP A 160 -7.89 -11.93 -3.63
C ASP A 160 -6.66 -11.30 -2.94
N ARG A 161 -5.46 -11.45 -3.53
CA ARG A 161 -4.19 -10.91 -3.04
C ARG A 161 -3.41 -10.13 -4.09
N VAL A 162 -4.00 -9.88 -5.26
CA VAL A 162 -3.39 -9.09 -6.33
C VAL A 162 -4.26 -7.86 -6.59
N VAL A 163 -3.64 -6.68 -6.66
CA VAL A 163 -4.30 -5.40 -6.96
C VAL A 163 -3.74 -4.80 -8.25
N ILE A 164 -4.57 -4.11 -9.02
CA ILE A 164 -4.10 -3.40 -10.21
C ILE A 164 -3.22 -2.20 -9.82
N GLY A 165 -2.08 -2.04 -10.49
CA GLY A 165 -1.13 -0.95 -10.26
C GLY A 165 -0.70 -0.29 -11.57
N THR A 166 -0.28 0.99 -11.52
CA THR A 166 0.17 1.74 -12.70
C THR A 166 1.47 2.51 -12.53
N ASP A 167 2.00 2.62 -11.31
CA ASP A 167 3.17 3.48 -11.01
C ASP A 167 3.06 4.93 -11.53
N HIS A 168 1.83 5.42 -11.73
CA HIS A 168 1.59 6.77 -12.25
C HIS A 168 2.08 7.81 -11.22
N PRO A 169 2.81 8.86 -11.63
CA PRO A 169 3.02 9.38 -12.99
C PRO A 169 4.35 8.98 -13.66
N PHE A 170 5.02 7.93 -13.20
CA PHE A 170 6.24 7.45 -13.85
C PHE A 170 5.92 6.69 -15.14
N ASP A 171 6.86 6.70 -16.09
CA ASP A 171 6.74 6.03 -17.40
C ASP A 171 7.08 4.53 -17.34
N MET A 172 7.00 3.94 -16.15
CA MET A 172 7.36 2.55 -15.89
C MET A 172 6.28 1.56 -16.34
N ALA A 173 5.04 2.00 -16.50
CA ALA A 173 3.91 1.16 -16.88
C ALA A 173 3.00 1.84 -17.91
N PRO A 174 2.17 1.09 -18.65
CA PRO A 174 1.20 1.71 -19.54
C PRO A 174 0.18 2.54 -18.78
N ASP A 175 -0.19 3.65 -19.40
CA ASP A 175 -1.25 4.56 -19.00
C ASP A 175 -2.56 3.82 -18.60
N ASN A 176 -2.97 2.84 -19.40
CA ASN A 176 -4.11 1.98 -19.11
C ASN A 176 -3.64 0.54 -18.84
N PRO A 177 -3.70 0.05 -17.58
CA PRO A 177 -3.26 -1.31 -17.22
C PRO A 177 -4.27 -2.40 -17.61
N VAL A 178 -5.53 -2.05 -17.90
CA VAL A 178 -6.61 -3.04 -18.12
C VAL A 178 -6.33 -4.01 -19.27
N PRO A 179 -5.83 -3.59 -20.45
CA PRO A 179 -5.48 -4.51 -21.53
C PRO A 179 -4.42 -5.55 -21.14
N GLU A 180 -3.48 -5.21 -20.25
CA GLU A 180 -2.48 -6.18 -19.76
C GLU A 180 -3.13 -7.20 -18.81
N ILE A 181 -4.09 -6.77 -17.99
CA ILE A 181 -4.90 -7.67 -17.16
C ILE A 181 -5.73 -8.62 -18.03
N ASP A 182 -6.38 -8.08 -19.07
CA ASP A 182 -7.22 -8.86 -19.99
C ASP A 182 -6.40 -9.88 -20.80
N ALA A 183 -5.08 -9.66 -20.93
CA ALA A 183 -4.16 -10.59 -21.60
C ALA A 183 -3.67 -11.74 -20.69
N ILE A 184 -4.05 -11.77 -19.40
CA ILE A 184 -3.65 -12.83 -18.47
C ILE A 184 -4.24 -14.17 -18.92
N PRO A 185 -3.43 -15.21 -19.18
CA PRO A 185 -3.92 -16.49 -19.67
C PRO A 185 -4.91 -17.14 -18.69
N GLN A 186 -6.05 -17.62 -19.20
CA GLN A 186 -7.06 -18.34 -18.40
C GLN A 186 -7.61 -17.52 -17.22
N LEU A 187 -7.56 -16.20 -17.28
CA LEU A 187 -8.17 -15.34 -16.27
C LEU A 187 -9.69 -15.48 -16.33
N SER A 188 -10.30 -15.92 -15.24
CA SER A 188 -11.76 -15.96 -15.12
C SER A 188 -12.33 -14.56 -14.91
N ALA A 189 -13.62 -14.37 -15.22
CA ALA A 189 -14.30 -13.10 -14.97
C ALA A 189 -14.24 -12.67 -13.50
N SER A 190 -14.37 -13.64 -12.57
CA SER A 190 -14.29 -13.37 -11.13
C SER A 190 -12.88 -12.97 -10.69
N GLU A 191 -11.83 -13.66 -11.18
CA GLU A 191 -10.45 -13.25 -10.87
C GLU A 191 -10.13 -11.87 -11.42
N ARG A 192 -10.60 -11.54 -12.61
CA ARG A 192 -10.46 -10.21 -13.21
C ARG A 192 -11.10 -9.12 -12.33
N GLU A 193 -12.31 -9.38 -11.84
CA GLU A 193 -13.03 -8.47 -10.94
C GLU A 193 -12.26 -8.22 -9.64
N TYR A 194 -11.69 -9.28 -9.05
CA TYR A 194 -10.81 -9.16 -7.88
C TYR A 194 -9.57 -8.31 -8.17
N VAL A 195 -8.84 -8.62 -9.23
CA VAL A 195 -7.59 -7.91 -9.55
C VAL A 195 -7.82 -6.43 -9.86
N CYS A 196 -8.87 -6.12 -10.62
CA CYS A 196 -9.15 -4.75 -11.06
C CYS A 196 -9.82 -3.89 -9.98
N GLU A 197 -10.55 -4.48 -9.04
CA GLU A 197 -11.45 -3.73 -8.16
C GLU A 197 -11.56 -4.30 -6.74
N LEU A 198 -12.16 -5.50 -6.59
CA LEU A 198 -12.63 -5.96 -5.27
C LEU A 198 -11.50 -6.10 -4.25
N THR A 199 -10.31 -6.58 -4.66
CA THR A 199 -9.18 -6.73 -3.75
C THR A 199 -8.74 -5.38 -3.17
N ALA A 200 -8.77 -4.31 -3.97
CA ALA A 200 -8.40 -2.97 -3.52
C ALA A 200 -9.48 -2.38 -2.60
N LEU A 201 -10.77 -2.57 -2.92
CA LEU A 201 -11.89 -2.12 -2.08
C LEU A 201 -11.84 -2.79 -0.71
N GLU A 202 -11.69 -4.12 -0.66
CA GLU A 202 -11.58 -4.88 0.60
C GLU A 202 -10.36 -4.44 1.43
N LEU A 203 -9.21 -4.25 0.78
CA LEU A 203 -7.97 -3.83 1.44
C LEU A 203 -8.07 -2.42 2.04
N LEU A 204 -8.79 -1.53 1.36
CA LEU A 204 -8.97 -0.14 1.78
C LEU A 204 -10.18 0.05 2.72
N GLY A 205 -11.03 -0.98 2.86
CA GLY A 205 -12.25 -0.93 3.67
C GLY A 205 -13.35 -0.09 3.03
N GLU A 206 -13.47 -0.17 1.71
CA GLU A 206 -14.50 0.49 0.89
C GLU A 206 -15.61 -0.52 0.53
N ASP A 207 -16.86 -0.06 0.48
CA ASP A 207 -18.06 -0.85 0.12
C ASP A 207 -18.35 -0.82 -1.38
#